data_AF-A0A2E0XA81-F1
#
_entry.id   AF-A0A2E0XA81-F1
#
_cell.length_a   1.000
_cell.length_b   1.000
_cell.length_c   1.000
_cell.angle_alpha   90.00
_cell.angle_beta   90.00
_cell.angle_gamma   90.00
#
_symmetry.space_group_name_H-M   'P 1'
#
loop_
_entity.id
_entity.type
_entity.pdbx_description
1 polymer ?
#
loop_
_entity_poly.entity_id
_entity_poly.type
_entity_poly.pdbx_seq_one_letter_code
_entity_poly.pdbx_strand_id
1 'polypeptide(L)'
;MKHTTSLADFLTSWDAALSAAYADIELFSAHRVLTSAQARHFVRVFYHVRGRFCQFLWTLGNLAPHDEFKLLVVRNIQEEFGIPGGRSHEQLYLEFARSLGVDLTHELASESSYTDYAREFNVGHIEWLASQPWPAQFAAFAAYERLDNLDYPILHRLAAKFADEVLFFSVHCEVGHFDALQVHLSRFWQQSAKTVVEAFEFISRHQIKMWRALSSDILALNNDVAQYPEMLS
;
A
#
# COMPACT_ATOMS: atom_id res chain seq x y z
N MET A 1 16.55 13.82 -25.32
CA MET A 1 17.73 13.53 -24.47
C MET A 1 17.77 12.03 -24.24
N LYS A 2 18.88 11.33 -24.50
CA LYS A 2 19.02 9.93 -24.09
C LYS A 2 19.11 9.91 -22.56
N HIS A 3 18.16 9.26 -21.89
CA HIS A 3 18.34 8.92 -20.48
C HIS A 3 19.58 8.01 -20.38
N THR A 4 20.61 8.47 -19.67
CA THR A 4 21.87 7.73 -19.49
C THR A 4 21.80 6.67 -18.41
N THR A 5 20.68 6.58 -17.69
CA THR A 5 20.44 5.66 -16.57
C THR A 5 19.60 4.48 -17.05
N SER A 6 19.98 3.24 -16.71
CA SER A 6 19.17 2.06 -17.04
C SER A 6 17.90 1.99 -16.18
N LEU A 7 16.91 1.19 -16.59
CA LEU A 7 15.72 0.95 -15.76
C LEU A 7 16.12 0.38 -14.39
N ALA A 8 17.09 -0.55 -14.34
CA ALA A 8 17.55 -1.14 -13.10
C ALA A 8 18.19 -0.11 -12.15
N ASP A 9 19.02 0.79 -12.70
CA ASP A 9 19.64 1.87 -11.92
C ASP A 9 18.57 2.85 -11.39
N PHE A 10 17.56 3.16 -12.22
CA PHE A 10 16.43 4.00 -11.80
C PHE A 10 15.65 3.35 -10.65
N LEU A 11 15.28 2.08 -10.80
CA LEU A 11 14.52 1.35 -9.77
C LEU A 11 15.31 1.25 -8.45
N THR A 12 16.61 0.97 -8.52
CA THR A 12 17.49 0.95 -7.34
C THR A 12 17.55 2.33 -6.66
N SER A 13 17.65 3.40 -7.46
CA SER A 13 17.68 4.77 -6.94
C SER A 13 16.34 5.16 -6.31
N TRP A 14 15.23 4.74 -6.91
CA TRP A 14 13.88 4.97 -6.40
C TRP A 14 13.65 4.24 -5.07
N ASP A 15 14.07 2.98 -4.96
CA ASP A 15 14.00 2.21 -3.70
C ASP A 15 14.81 2.89 -2.58
N ALA A 16 16.02 3.35 -2.90
CA ALA A 16 16.89 4.03 -1.95
C ALA A 16 16.28 5.36 -1.47
N ALA A 17 15.73 6.16 -2.39
CA ALA A 17 15.06 7.42 -2.06
C ALA A 17 13.81 7.20 -1.19
N LEU A 18 13.01 6.18 -1.51
CA LEU A 18 11.81 5.85 -0.76
C LEU A 18 12.15 5.29 0.63
N SER A 19 13.14 4.42 0.73
CA SER A 19 13.64 3.89 2.01
C SER A 19 14.18 5.00 2.91
N ALA A 20 14.89 5.98 2.34
CA ALA A 20 15.34 7.15 3.08
C ALA A 20 14.15 7.98 3.60
N ALA A 21 13.11 8.19 2.78
CA ALA A 21 11.91 8.89 3.21
C ALA A 21 11.13 8.15 4.31
N TYR A 22 11.15 6.81 4.30
CA TYR A 22 10.54 5.98 5.36
C TYR A 22 11.30 6.05 6.69
N ALA A 23 12.61 6.26 6.65
CA ALA A 23 13.41 6.42 7.87
C ALA A 23 12.96 7.63 8.72
N ASP A 24 12.39 8.65 8.09
CA ASP A 24 11.85 9.84 8.75
C ASP A 24 10.42 9.66 9.29
N ILE A 25 9.78 8.51 9.06
CA ILE A 25 8.40 8.25 9.50
C ILE A 25 8.44 7.56 10.87
N GLU A 26 7.99 8.29 11.90
CA GLU A 26 8.10 7.86 13.31
C GLU A 26 7.39 6.51 13.60
N LEU A 27 6.29 6.22 12.90
CA LEU A 27 5.59 4.92 12.96
C LEU A 27 6.50 3.74 12.58
N PHE A 28 7.46 3.96 11.69
CA PHE A 28 8.38 2.94 11.16
C PHE A 28 9.67 2.80 11.96
N SER A 29 9.83 3.58 13.03
CA SER A 29 11.00 3.46 13.91
C SER A 29 11.11 2.05 14.49
N ALA A 30 12.34 1.51 14.48
CA ALA A 30 12.64 0.20 15.08
C ALA A 30 12.26 0.12 16.56
N HIS A 31 12.25 1.25 17.27
CA HIS A 31 11.87 1.34 18.68
C HIS A 31 10.39 1.65 18.92
N ARG A 32 9.60 1.87 17.86
CA ARG A 32 8.16 2.14 18.00
C ARG A 32 7.44 0.90 18.49
N VAL A 33 6.70 1.05 19.58
CA VAL A 33 5.72 0.07 20.09
C VAL A 33 4.40 0.81 20.21
N LEU A 34 3.34 0.27 19.59
CA LEU A 34 2.01 0.87 19.64
C LEU A 34 1.31 0.42 20.92
N THR A 35 0.58 1.34 21.57
CA THR A 35 -0.40 0.95 22.59
C THR A 35 -1.53 0.15 21.95
N SER A 36 -2.33 -0.58 22.74
CA SER A 36 -3.48 -1.30 22.20
C SER A 36 -4.48 -0.39 21.48
N ALA A 37 -4.66 0.85 21.95
CA ALA A 37 -5.52 1.83 21.28
C ALA A 37 -4.95 2.22 19.90
N GLN A 38 -3.64 2.52 19.84
CA GLN A 38 -2.94 2.84 18.60
C GLN A 38 -2.93 1.68 17.61
N ALA A 39 -2.70 0.45 18.07
CA ALA A 39 -2.74 -0.74 17.24
C ALA A 39 -4.13 -0.96 16.63
N ARG A 40 -5.20 -0.85 17.44
CA ARG A 40 -6.57 -0.95 16.92
C ARG A 40 -6.90 0.17 15.94
N HIS A 41 -6.43 1.39 16.17
CA HIS A 41 -6.62 2.50 15.23
C HIS A 41 -5.86 2.28 13.93
N PHE A 42 -4.60 1.87 14.00
CA PHE A 42 -3.79 1.49 12.84
C PHE A 42 -4.52 0.47 11.98
N VAL A 43 -5.03 -0.62 12.57
CA VAL A 43 -5.78 -1.66 11.86
C VAL A 43 -7.00 -1.09 11.14
N ARG A 44 -7.79 -0.25 11.82
CA ARG A 44 -9.01 0.35 11.25
C ARG A 44 -8.72 1.26 10.06
N VAL A 45 -7.67 2.08 10.12
CA VAL A 45 -7.34 2.99 9.02
C VAL A 45 -6.61 2.26 7.90
N PHE A 46 -5.66 1.39 8.25
CA PHE A 46 -4.87 0.64 7.28
C PHE A 46 -5.73 -0.29 6.41
N TYR A 47 -6.85 -0.78 6.95
CA TYR A 47 -7.89 -1.46 6.18
C TYR A 47 -8.33 -0.68 4.94
N HIS A 48 -8.52 0.64 5.04
CA HIS A 48 -8.90 1.46 3.87
C HIS A 48 -7.72 1.74 2.94
N VAL A 49 -6.51 1.85 3.49
CA VAL A 49 -5.30 2.12 2.69
C VAL A 49 -4.99 0.96 1.75
N ARG A 50 -5.23 -0.29 2.16
CA ARG A 50 -4.95 -1.48 1.33
C ARG A 50 -6.19 -2.21 0.80
N GLY A 51 -7.29 -2.25 1.56
CA GLY A 51 -8.52 -2.95 1.16
C GLY A 51 -9.20 -2.36 -0.08
N ARG A 52 -8.78 -1.18 -0.55
CA ARG A 52 -9.29 -0.56 -1.79
C ARG A 52 -8.40 -0.79 -3.01
N PHE A 53 -7.35 -1.58 -2.89
CA PHE A 53 -6.50 -1.96 -4.03
C PHE A 53 -7.29 -2.64 -5.15
N CYS A 54 -8.34 -3.41 -4.83
CA CYS A 54 -9.27 -3.96 -5.83
C CYS A 54 -9.89 -2.89 -6.75
N GLN A 55 -10.17 -1.68 -6.25
CA GLN A 55 -10.70 -0.57 -7.06
C GLN A 55 -9.65 -0.04 -8.03
N PHE A 56 -8.39 0.00 -7.61
CA PHE A 56 -7.25 0.33 -8.46
C PHE A 56 -7.11 -0.68 -9.60
N LEU A 57 -7.05 -1.97 -9.27
CA LEU A 57 -6.96 -3.05 -10.27
C LEU A 57 -8.14 -3.02 -11.23
N TRP A 58 -9.37 -2.87 -10.74
CA TRP A 58 -10.56 -2.82 -11.59
C TRP A 58 -10.52 -1.64 -12.56
N THR A 59 -10.11 -0.46 -12.09
CA THR A 59 -9.95 0.73 -12.94
C THR A 59 -8.90 0.49 -14.02
N LEU A 60 -7.73 -0.03 -13.63
CA LEU A 60 -6.65 -0.34 -14.56
C LEU A 60 -7.07 -1.35 -15.63
N GLY A 61 -7.76 -2.44 -15.24
CA GLY A 61 -8.24 -3.47 -16.15
C GLY A 61 -9.25 -2.94 -17.18
N ASN A 62 -10.10 -1.99 -16.77
CA ASN A 62 -11.04 -1.34 -17.69
C ASN A 62 -10.32 -0.46 -18.73
N LEU A 63 -9.27 0.26 -18.30
CA LEU A 63 -8.49 1.15 -19.15
C LEU A 63 -7.46 0.41 -20.03
N ALA A 64 -7.15 -0.85 -19.71
CA ALA A 64 -6.20 -1.67 -20.45
C ALA A 64 -6.58 -1.84 -21.93
N PRO A 65 -5.65 -1.56 -22.89
CA PRO A 65 -5.95 -1.53 -24.32
C PRO A 65 -5.97 -2.91 -24.98
N HIS A 66 -5.40 -3.93 -24.33
CA HIS A 66 -5.21 -5.27 -24.91
C HIS A 66 -5.51 -6.37 -23.89
N ASP A 67 -5.94 -7.53 -24.40
CA ASP A 67 -6.29 -8.71 -23.60
C ASP A 67 -5.15 -9.17 -22.70
N GLU A 68 -3.90 -9.09 -23.18
CA GLU A 68 -2.70 -9.42 -22.41
C GLU A 68 -2.67 -8.67 -21.07
N PHE A 69 -2.88 -7.35 -21.10
CA PHE A 69 -2.87 -6.51 -19.90
C PHE A 69 -4.12 -6.73 -19.02
N LYS A 70 -5.28 -6.97 -19.63
CA LYS A 70 -6.50 -7.32 -18.89
C LYS A 70 -6.32 -8.63 -18.13
N LEU A 71 -5.74 -9.65 -18.76
CA LEU A 71 -5.45 -10.94 -18.15
C LEU A 71 -4.44 -10.81 -17.00
N LEU A 72 -3.44 -9.96 -17.16
CA LEU A 72 -2.47 -9.65 -16.10
C LEU A 72 -3.17 -9.06 -14.87
N VAL A 73 -4.07 -8.08 -15.06
CA VAL A 73 -4.87 -7.51 -13.97
C VAL A 73 -5.80 -8.55 -13.35
N VAL A 74 -6.47 -9.37 -14.16
CA VAL A 74 -7.36 -10.44 -13.66
C VAL A 74 -6.60 -11.45 -12.82
N ARG A 75 -5.35 -11.77 -13.16
CA ARG A 75 -4.51 -12.67 -12.35
C ARG A 75 -4.18 -12.07 -10.98
N ASN A 76 -3.83 -10.78 -10.93
CA ASN A 76 -3.61 -10.09 -9.65
C ASN A 76 -4.90 -10.10 -8.80
N ILE A 77 -6.04 -9.81 -9.43
CA ILE A 77 -7.34 -9.93 -8.74
C ILE A 77 -7.55 -11.36 -8.23
N GLN A 78 -7.31 -12.39 -9.05
CA GLN A 78 -7.44 -13.78 -8.61
C GLN A 78 -6.58 -14.09 -7.38
N GLU A 79 -5.34 -13.60 -7.34
CA GLU A 79 -4.43 -13.76 -6.20
C GLU A 79 -4.98 -13.04 -4.94
N GLU A 80 -5.47 -11.80 -5.08
CA GLU A 80 -6.16 -11.08 -4.00
C GLU A 80 -7.37 -11.86 -3.43
N PHE A 81 -8.08 -12.58 -4.30
CA PHE A 81 -9.19 -13.47 -3.95
C PHE A 81 -8.75 -14.84 -3.39
N GLY A 82 -7.45 -15.11 -3.26
CA GLY A 82 -6.90 -16.37 -2.76
C GLY A 82 -6.93 -17.50 -3.79
N ILE A 83 -6.97 -17.21 -5.09
CA ILE A 83 -7.00 -18.22 -6.16
C ILE A 83 -5.57 -18.49 -6.65
N PRO A 84 -5.15 -19.78 -6.75
CA PRO A 84 -5.91 -21.00 -6.47
C PRO A 84 -5.80 -21.50 -5.00
N GLY A 85 -6.94 -21.66 -4.33
CA GLY A 85 -7.09 -22.54 -3.16
C GLY A 85 -6.57 -22.02 -1.81
N GLY A 86 -6.26 -20.74 -1.71
CA GLY A 86 -5.82 -20.07 -0.47
C GLY A 86 -6.92 -19.22 0.18
N ARG A 87 -6.53 -18.54 1.27
CA ARG A 87 -7.32 -17.45 1.86
C ARG A 87 -7.11 -16.18 1.04
N SER A 88 -8.15 -15.38 0.87
CA SER A 88 -8.01 -14.05 0.27
C SER A 88 -7.22 -13.12 1.20
N HIS A 89 -6.61 -12.09 0.63
CA HIS A 89 -5.94 -11.05 1.42
C HIS A 89 -6.91 -10.38 2.41
N GLU A 90 -8.16 -10.20 2.00
CA GLU A 90 -9.25 -9.73 2.87
C GLU A 90 -9.47 -10.68 4.06
N GLN A 91 -9.56 -11.99 3.84
CA GLN A 91 -9.73 -12.96 4.93
C GLN A 91 -8.56 -12.91 5.93
N LEU A 92 -7.33 -12.88 5.42
CA LEU A 92 -6.13 -12.76 6.24
C LEU A 92 -6.12 -11.47 7.07
N TYR A 93 -6.55 -10.36 6.48
CA TYR A 93 -6.60 -9.08 7.17
C TYR A 93 -7.70 -9.04 8.25
N LEU A 94 -8.88 -9.61 7.98
CA LEU A 94 -9.97 -9.71 8.96
C LEU A 94 -9.58 -10.59 10.15
N GLU A 95 -8.82 -11.67 9.93
CA GLU A 95 -8.27 -12.51 11.00
C GLU A 95 -7.27 -11.73 11.87
N PHE A 96 -6.34 -11.01 11.24
CA PHE A 96 -5.41 -10.13 11.95
C PHE A 96 -6.16 -9.08 12.78
N ALA A 97 -7.16 -8.41 12.22
CA ALA A 97 -7.96 -7.40 12.93
C ALA A 97 -8.70 -7.99 14.14
N ARG A 98 -9.31 -9.17 13.98
CA ARG A 98 -10.02 -9.87 15.06
C ARG A 98 -9.08 -10.27 16.21
N SER A 99 -7.84 -10.62 15.93
CA SER A 99 -6.82 -10.92 16.96
C SER A 99 -6.58 -9.73 17.91
N LEU A 100 -6.86 -8.52 17.44
CA LEU A 100 -6.73 -7.26 18.19
C LEU A 100 -8.07 -6.75 18.73
N GLY A 101 -9.13 -7.55 18.66
CA GLY A 101 -10.48 -7.17 19.09
C GLY A 101 -11.14 -6.13 18.19
N VAL A 102 -10.74 -6.04 16.91
CA VAL A 102 -11.34 -5.13 15.92
C VAL A 102 -12.23 -5.92 14.97
N ASP A 103 -13.50 -5.54 14.89
CA ASP A 103 -14.42 -6.03 13.86
C ASP A 103 -14.48 -5.03 12.69
N LEU A 104 -14.13 -5.50 11.50
CA LEU A 104 -14.14 -4.75 10.24
C LEU A 104 -15.18 -5.28 9.24
N THR A 105 -16.03 -6.23 9.64
CA THR A 105 -16.96 -6.94 8.75
C THR A 105 -17.86 -6.01 7.92
N HIS A 106 -18.20 -4.84 8.46
CA HIS A 106 -19.03 -3.84 7.79
C HIS A 106 -18.29 -2.55 7.42
N GLU A 107 -16.97 -2.50 7.63
CA GLU A 107 -16.19 -1.26 7.56
C GLU A 107 -16.11 -0.69 6.13
N LEU A 108 -16.11 -1.53 5.09
CA LEU A 108 -16.19 -1.05 3.70
C LEU A 108 -17.51 -0.32 3.39
N ALA A 109 -18.60 -0.70 4.06
CA ALA A 109 -19.91 -0.10 3.85
C ALA A 109 -20.14 1.13 4.74
N SER A 110 -19.67 1.08 5.99
CA SER A 110 -19.83 2.20 6.94
C SER A 110 -18.79 3.30 6.75
N GLU A 111 -17.60 2.96 6.23
CA GLU A 111 -16.46 3.86 6.09
C GLU A 111 -16.12 4.63 7.38
N SER A 112 -16.39 4.03 8.54
CA SER A 112 -16.32 4.68 9.85
C SER A 112 -14.90 5.12 10.25
N SER A 113 -13.89 4.45 9.73
CA SER A 113 -12.47 4.77 9.89
C SER A 113 -11.79 5.24 8.61
N TYR A 114 -12.57 5.63 7.58
CA TYR A 114 -12.02 6.08 6.31
C TYR A 114 -11.63 7.56 6.37
N THR A 115 -10.43 7.80 6.91
CA THR A 115 -9.88 9.14 7.08
C THR A 115 -9.70 9.89 5.76
N ASP A 116 -9.69 11.22 5.83
CA ASP A 116 -9.56 12.08 4.64
C ASP A 116 -8.26 11.81 3.87
N TYR A 117 -7.15 11.55 4.56
CA TYR A 117 -5.88 11.25 3.90
C TYR A 117 -5.86 9.87 3.22
N ALA A 118 -6.55 8.87 3.79
CA ALA A 118 -6.72 7.58 3.14
C ALA A 118 -7.63 7.71 1.92
N ARG A 119 -8.67 8.54 2.01
CA ARG A 119 -9.57 8.83 0.89
C ARG A 119 -8.87 9.56 -0.23
N GLU A 120 -8.11 10.60 0.10
CA GLU A 120 -7.27 11.32 -0.87
C GLU A 120 -6.27 10.38 -1.55
N PHE A 121 -5.63 9.49 -0.77
CA PHE A 121 -4.72 8.49 -1.30
C PHE A 121 -5.42 7.61 -2.33
N ASN A 122 -6.52 6.95 -1.97
CA ASN A 122 -7.20 5.99 -2.86
C ASN A 122 -7.84 6.68 -4.07
N VAL A 123 -8.65 7.73 -3.85
CA VAL A 123 -9.34 8.44 -4.93
C VAL A 123 -8.33 9.10 -5.87
N GLY A 124 -7.27 9.70 -5.32
CA GLY A 124 -6.22 10.34 -6.11
C GLY A 124 -5.51 9.37 -7.06
N HIS A 125 -5.30 8.10 -6.66
CA HIS A 125 -4.77 7.08 -7.57
C HIS A 125 -5.73 6.80 -8.73
N ILE A 126 -7.02 6.64 -8.46
CA ILE A 126 -8.04 6.37 -9.50
C ILE A 126 -8.16 7.53 -10.47
N GLU A 127 -8.25 8.76 -9.96
CA GLU A 127 -8.33 9.98 -10.77
C GLU A 127 -7.08 10.15 -11.64
N TRP A 128 -5.90 9.92 -11.06
CA TRP A 128 -4.66 9.98 -11.82
C TRP A 128 -4.64 8.95 -12.93
N LEU A 129 -4.95 7.67 -12.66
CA LEU A 129 -5.01 6.63 -13.69
C LEU A 129 -5.94 7.04 -14.84
N ALA A 130 -7.16 7.51 -14.52
CA ALA A 130 -8.14 7.91 -15.53
C ALA A 130 -7.66 9.10 -16.41
N SER A 131 -6.76 9.94 -15.89
CA SER A 131 -6.20 11.11 -16.60
C SER A 131 -4.98 10.81 -17.47
N GLN A 132 -4.38 9.62 -17.34
CA GLN A 132 -3.08 9.31 -17.95
C GLN A 132 -3.20 8.37 -19.16
N PRO A 133 -2.22 8.35 -20.07
CA PRO A 133 -2.15 7.34 -21.13
C PRO A 133 -1.71 5.98 -20.56
N TRP A 134 -2.02 4.89 -21.29
CA TRP A 134 -1.73 3.51 -20.85
C TRP A 134 -0.30 3.25 -20.34
N PRO A 135 0.78 3.72 -20.98
CA PRO A 135 2.13 3.50 -20.47
C PRO A 135 2.35 4.09 -19.06
N ALA A 136 1.76 5.24 -18.76
CA ALA A 136 1.80 5.86 -17.44
C ALA A 136 0.94 5.09 -16.44
N GLN A 137 -0.27 4.67 -16.83
CA GLN A 137 -1.15 3.84 -16.00
C GLN A 137 -0.46 2.53 -15.59
N PHE A 138 0.15 1.83 -16.56
CA PHE A 138 0.88 0.59 -16.30
C PHE A 138 2.14 0.83 -15.45
N ALA A 139 2.88 1.91 -15.70
CA ALA A 139 4.05 2.23 -14.88
C ALA A 139 3.67 2.57 -13.43
N ALA A 140 2.54 3.24 -13.20
CA ALA A 140 2.02 3.52 -11.86
C ALA A 140 1.59 2.22 -11.15
N PHE A 141 0.95 1.31 -11.88
CA PHE A 141 0.67 -0.02 -11.35
C PHE A 141 1.94 -0.77 -10.96
N ALA A 142 2.95 -0.79 -11.83
CA ALA A 142 4.23 -1.41 -11.52
C ALA A 142 4.94 -0.75 -10.33
N ALA A 143 4.85 0.57 -10.19
CA ALA A 143 5.36 1.26 -9.01
C ALA A 143 4.60 0.87 -7.74
N TYR A 144 3.28 0.73 -7.81
CA TYR A 144 2.46 0.29 -6.67
C TYR A 144 2.85 -1.12 -6.22
N GLU A 145 2.94 -2.07 -7.16
CA GLU A 145 3.38 -3.45 -6.87
C GLU A 145 4.82 -3.49 -6.31
N ARG A 146 5.68 -2.58 -6.76
CA ARG A 146 7.05 -2.48 -6.21
C ARG A 146 7.05 -2.01 -4.76
N LEU A 147 6.05 -1.25 -4.32
CA LEU A 147 5.96 -0.80 -2.93
C LEU A 147 5.90 -1.98 -1.97
N ASP A 148 5.34 -3.12 -2.37
CA ASP A 148 5.18 -4.26 -1.48
C ASP A 148 6.53 -4.76 -0.95
N ASN A 149 7.55 -4.77 -1.81
CA ASN A 149 8.93 -5.12 -1.46
C ASN A 149 9.57 -4.19 -0.42
N LEU A 150 9.02 -3.00 -0.21
CA LEU A 150 9.55 -1.96 0.68
C LEU A 150 8.67 -1.78 1.92
N ASP A 151 7.35 -1.70 1.73
CA ASP A 151 6.35 -1.48 2.77
C ASP A 151 6.18 -2.71 3.65
N TYR A 152 5.92 -3.89 3.07
CA TYR A 152 5.54 -5.05 3.87
C TYR A 152 6.63 -5.58 4.80
N PRO A 153 7.92 -5.55 4.46
CA PRO A 153 8.96 -5.85 5.45
C PRO A 153 8.94 -4.93 6.68
N ILE A 154 8.61 -3.65 6.50
CA ILE A 154 8.47 -2.69 7.59
C ILE A 154 7.19 -2.96 8.38
N LEU A 155 6.07 -3.15 7.69
CA LEU A 155 4.76 -3.39 8.29
C LEU A 155 4.71 -4.70 9.06
N HIS A 156 5.35 -5.75 8.55
CA HIS A 156 5.51 -7.04 9.24
C HIS A 156 6.26 -6.86 10.55
N ARG A 157 7.41 -6.15 10.54
CA ARG A 157 8.16 -5.86 11.77
C ARG A 157 7.39 -4.98 12.76
N LEU A 158 6.55 -4.09 12.27
CA LEU A 158 5.70 -3.25 13.12
C LEU A 158 4.58 -4.08 13.75
N ALA A 159 3.84 -4.86 12.95
CA ALA A 159 2.73 -5.70 13.40
C ALA A 159 3.17 -6.76 14.42
N ALA A 160 4.33 -7.39 14.20
CA ALA A 160 4.89 -8.40 15.10
C ALA A 160 5.21 -7.89 16.53
N LYS A 161 5.17 -6.58 16.76
CA LYS A 161 5.38 -5.99 18.10
C LYS A 161 4.10 -5.91 18.92
N PHE A 162 2.93 -6.04 18.30
CA PHE A 162 1.65 -5.88 18.99
C PHE A 162 0.61 -6.96 18.64
N ALA A 163 0.93 -7.91 17.77
CA ALA A 163 0.08 -9.02 17.41
C ALA A 163 0.91 -10.28 17.12
N ASP A 164 0.36 -11.44 17.46
CA ASP A 164 0.94 -12.74 17.10
C ASP A 164 0.51 -13.17 15.67
N GLU A 165 -0.70 -12.80 15.24
CA GLU A 165 -1.28 -13.16 13.94
C GLU A 165 -0.83 -12.23 12.81
N VAL A 166 0.40 -12.38 12.31
CA VAL A 166 0.97 -11.47 11.30
C VAL A 166 0.95 -11.99 9.86
N LEU A 167 0.23 -13.10 9.61
CA LEU A 167 0.28 -13.81 8.33
C LEU A 167 -0.08 -12.94 7.11
N PHE A 168 -1.03 -12.01 7.26
CA PHE A 168 -1.34 -11.04 6.20
C PHE A 168 -0.09 -10.29 5.72
N PHE A 169 0.78 -9.84 6.64
CA PHE A 169 2.01 -9.14 6.28
C PHE A 169 3.09 -10.09 5.78
N SER A 170 3.12 -11.34 6.29
CA SER A 170 4.10 -12.34 5.87
C SER A 170 3.92 -12.73 4.40
N VAL A 171 2.67 -12.98 3.95
CA VAL A 171 2.44 -13.36 2.55
C VAL A 171 2.89 -12.26 1.59
N HIS A 172 2.60 -10.99 1.89
CA HIS A 172 3.02 -9.88 1.03
C HIS A 172 4.54 -9.63 1.03
N CYS A 173 5.30 -10.12 2.01
CA CYS A 173 6.76 -10.08 1.96
C CYS A 173 7.35 -11.05 0.93
N GLU A 174 6.60 -12.08 0.53
CA GLU A 174 7.07 -13.16 -0.35
C GLU A 174 6.57 -13.02 -1.78
N VAL A 175 5.62 -12.11 -2.02
CA VAL A 175 4.94 -12.00 -3.30
C VAL A 175 5.77 -11.22 -4.32
N GLY A 176 5.96 -11.82 -5.50
CA GLY A 176 6.75 -11.28 -6.60
C GLY A 176 5.91 -10.60 -7.70
N HIS A 177 4.81 -9.92 -7.37
CA HIS A 177 3.91 -9.32 -8.38
C HIS A 177 4.67 -8.37 -9.33
N PHE A 178 5.61 -7.57 -8.80
CA PHE A 178 6.43 -6.67 -9.60
C PHE A 178 7.27 -7.40 -10.68
N ASP A 179 7.77 -8.60 -10.38
CA ASP A 179 8.65 -9.33 -11.29
C ASP A 179 7.94 -9.72 -12.58
N ALA A 180 6.64 -10.04 -12.50
CA ALA A 180 5.80 -10.31 -13.65
C ALA A 180 5.62 -9.08 -14.55
N LEU A 181 5.85 -7.86 -14.04
CA LEU A 181 5.64 -6.61 -14.77
C LEU A 181 6.91 -6.10 -15.47
N GLN A 182 8.08 -6.62 -15.09
CA GLN A 182 9.38 -6.08 -15.51
C GLN A 182 9.57 -6.06 -17.04
N VAL A 183 9.06 -7.08 -17.74
CA VAL A 183 9.17 -7.16 -19.21
C VAL A 183 8.42 -6.01 -19.88
N HIS A 184 7.18 -5.74 -19.45
CA HIS A 184 6.36 -4.66 -19.97
C HIS A 184 6.89 -3.29 -19.54
N LEU A 185 7.34 -3.16 -18.29
CA LEU A 185 7.93 -1.93 -17.78
C LEU A 185 9.21 -1.57 -18.56
N SER A 186 10.05 -2.56 -18.87
CA SER A 186 11.25 -2.38 -19.70
C SER A 186 10.91 -1.87 -21.10
N ARG A 187 9.84 -2.39 -21.70
CA ARG A 187 9.35 -1.89 -22.99
C ARG A 187 8.89 -0.44 -22.89
N PHE A 188 8.12 -0.07 -21.86
CA PHE A 188 7.68 1.31 -21.68
C PHE A 188 8.82 2.26 -21.33
N TRP A 189 9.85 1.79 -20.60
CA TRP A 189 11.08 2.54 -20.34
C TRP A 189 11.80 2.91 -21.64
N GLN A 190 11.94 1.96 -22.57
CA GLN A 190 12.56 2.20 -23.87
C GLN A 190 11.76 3.17 -24.74
N GLN A 191 10.43 3.20 -24.58
CA GLN A 191 9.56 4.15 -25.29
C GLN A 191 9.64 5.55 -24.69
N SER A 192 9.54 5.66 -23.37
CA SER A 192 9.60 6.92 -22.63
C SER A 192 9.95 6.68 -21.16
N ALA A 193 11.25 6.73 -20.85
CA ALA A 193 11.72 6.70 -19.46
C ALA A 193 11.09 7.82 -18.61
N LYS A 194 10.89 9.01 -19.20
CA LYS A 194 10.20 10.13 -18.54
C LYS A 194 8.82 9.72 -17.99
N THR A 195 8.02 9.04 -18.80
CA THR A 195 6.67 8.60 -18.41
C THR A 195 6.71 7.60 -17.25
N VAL A 196 7.68 6.70 -17.25
CA VAL A 196 7.88 5.77 -16.13
C VAL A 196 8.30 6.51 -14.87
N VAL A 197 9.26 7.43 -14.97
CA VAL A 197 9.72 8.26 -13.83
C VAL A 197 8.56 9.04 -13.22
N GLU A 198 7.77 9.76 -14.03
CA GLU A 198 6.64 10.56 -13.54
C GLU A 198 5.58 9.70 -12.84
N ALA A 199 5.31 8.49 -13.33
CA ALA A 199 4.40 7.55 -12.69
C ALA A 199 4.92 7.04 -11.35
N PHE A 200 6.20 6.67 -11.28
CA PHE A 200 6.86 6.23 -10.05
C PHE A 200 6.95 7.34 -9.00
N GLU A 201 7.19 8.58 -9.42
CA GLU A 201 7.18 9.77 -8.56
C GLU A 201 5.78 10.08 -8.02
N PHE A 202 4.74 9.91 -8.85
CA PHE A 202 3.36 10.06 -8.40
C PHE A 202 3.03 9.07 -7.26
N ILE A 203 3.31 7.78 -7.48
CA ILE A 203 3.06 6.71 -6.50
C ILE A 203 3.85 6.96 -5.21
N SER A 204 5.17 7.19 -5.29
CA SER A 204 6.00 7.35 -4.09
C SER A 204 5.59 8.57 -3.28
N ARG A 205 5.27 9.69 -3.93
CA ARG A 205 4.80 10.90 -3.25
C ARG A 205 3.47 10.68 -2.53
N HIS A 206 2.51 10.00 -3.17
CA HIS A 206 1.22 9.68 -2.54
C HIS A 206 1.40 8.72 -1.37
N GLN A 207 2.25 7.70 -1.53
CA GLN A 207 2.57 6.74 -0.48
C GLN A 207 3.20 7.41 0.75
N ILE A 208 4.23 8.24 0.54
CA ILE A 208 4.90 8.97 1.63
C ILE A 208 3.92 9.92 2.34
N LYS A 209 3.08 10.65 1.58
CA LYS A 209 2.08 11.56 2.15
C LYS A 209 1.10 10.79 3.04
N MET A 210 0.57 9.67 2.55
CA MET A 210 -0.34 8.82 3.31
C MET A 210 0.33 8.27 4.58
N TRP A 211 1.55 7.73 4.48
CA TRP A 211 2.25 7.20 5.65
C TRP A 211 2.57 8.24 6.72
N ARG A 212 2.95 9.45 6.31
CA ARG A 212 3.17 10.56 7.26
C ARG A 212 1.88 10.96 7.96
N ALA A 213 0.77 11.04 7.23
CA ALA A 213 -0.53 11.35 7.80
C ALA A 213 -0.99 10.26 8.78
N LEU A 214 -0.87 8.98 8.42
CA LEU A 214 -1.18 7.85 9.29
C LEU A 214 -0.30 7.85 10.55
N SER A 215 1.00 8.07 10.39
CA SER A 215 1.93 8.17 11.51
C SER A 215 1.52 9.27 12.48
N SER A 216 1.21 10.47 11.97
CA SER A 216 0.76 11.60 12.80
C SER A 216 -0.55 11.28 13.54
N ASP A 217 -1.52 10.69 12.84
CA ASP A 217 -2.84 10.34 13.36
C ASP A 217 -2.75 9.33 14.51
N ILE A 218 -1.98 8.25 14.32
CA ILE A 218 -1.76 7.23 15.36
C ILE A 218 -1.05 7.81 16.58
N LEU A 219 -0.03 8.65 16.37
CA LEU A 219 0.79 9.18 17.45
C LEU A 219 0.04 10.26 18.27
N ALA A 220 -0.93 10.94 17.67
CA ALA A 220 -1.78 11.89 18.37
C ALA A 220 -2.64 11.22 19.47
N LEU A 221 -2.98 9.94 19.33
CA LEU A 221 -3.77 9.19 20.33
C LEU A 221 -3.10 9.08 21.70
N ASN A 222 -1.78 9.29 21.80
CA ASN A 222 -1.07 9.28 23.07
C ASN A 222 -1.24 10.58 23.89
N ASN A 223 -1.77 11.65 23.29
CA ASN A 223 -1.89 12.94 23.97
C ASN A 223 -3.19 13.09 24.80
N ASP A 224 -4.18 12.20 24.64
CA ASP A 224 -5.46 12.28 25.36
C ASP A 224 -5.51 11.51 26.68
N VAL A 225 -4.64 10.50 26.89
CA VAL A 225 -4.61 9.73 28.15
C VAL A 225 -4.03 10.54 29.31
N ALA A 226 -3.27 11.60 29.02
CA ALA A 226 -2.74 12.51 30.04
C ALA A 226 -3.77 13.52 30.59
N GLN A 227 -5.01 13.58 30.05
CA GLN A 227 -6.01 14.56 30.48
C GLN A 227 -7.09 14.06 31.45
N TYR A 228 -7.16 12.75 31.75
CA TYR A 228 -8.17 12.25 32.71
C TYR A 228 -7.63 11.16 33.66
N PRO A 229 -6.96 11.54 34.76
CA PRO A 229 -6.53 10.60 35.80
C PRO A 229 -7.67 10.03 36.66
N GLU A 230 -8.89 10.55 36.54
CA GLU A 230 -9.94 10.35 37.55
C GLU A 230 -11.00 9.29 37.23
N MET A 231 -10.86 8.47 36.18
CA MET A 231 -11.86 7.42 35.86
C MET A 231 -11.37 5.98 36.03
N LEU A 232 -10.42 5.75 36.92
CA LEU A 232 -10.13 4.43 37.47
C LEU A 232 -10.23 4.48 39.00
N SER A 233 -11.46 4.54 39.49
CA SER A 233 -11.84 4.20 40.87
C SER A 233 -12.84 3.06 40.85
#